data_AF-A0A8F4FTW2-F1
#
_entry.id   AF-A0A8F4FTW2-F1
#
_cell.length_a   1.000
_cell.length_b   1.000
_cell.length_c   1.000
_cell.angle_alpha   90.00
_cell.angle_beta   90.00
_cell.angle_gamma   90.00
#
_symmetry.space_group_name_H-M   'P 1'
#
loop_
_entity.id
_entity.type
_entity.pdbx_description
1 polymer ?
#
loop_
_entity_poly.entity_id
_entity_poly.type
_entity_poly.pdbx_seq_one_letter_code
_entity_poly.pdbx_strand_id
1 'polypeptide(L)'
;MADGTTVGATGTGEAEHALAARLAEQRARAILGLHVEHEALPVDPKLRTARSLALQVLAIEVLVLVVSGVYLYFAYRPASSYDPSVLPPAVRLSHDVQRIHRLTAVLAVGTSVVAGILLVAEKGIVGWHRLAEAVSLPLLAGAALITGVLLPWDQLALWSVEVGTDIKGYGFLFGDRVRFVLLGGSEISLGALRSGFAGHLILSVGLGVGIFLGARRLRRTGPDGTPRA
;
A
#
# COMPACT_ATOMS: atom_id res chain seq x y z
N MET A 1 -52.28 54.57 29.91
CA MET A 1 -50.85 54.24 30.04
C MET A 1 -50.72 52.80 29.57
N ALA A 2 -50.29 52.61 28.33
CA ALA A 2 -50.14 51.29 27.72
C ALA A 2 -48.75 50.77 28.08
N ASP A 3 -48.66 49.57 28.66
CA ASP A 3 -47.39 48.89 28.85
C ASP A 3 -47.44 47.53 28.13
N GLY A 4 -46.49 47.36 27.22
CA GLY A 4 -46.44 46.29 26.24
C GLY A 4 -45.63 45.11 26.75
N THR A 5 -46.30 43.98 26.95
CA THR A 5 -45.65 42.68 27.11
C THR A 5 -45.06 42.20 25.78
N THR A 6 -43.74 42.38 25.63
CA THR A 6 -42.92 41.71 24.60
C THR A 6 -41.73 41.02 25.27
N VAL A 7 -41.98 39.90 25.94
CA VAL A 7 -40.91 39.03 26.45
C VAL A 7 -41.34 37.59 26.16
N GLY A 8 -40.65 36.91 25.25
CA GLY A 8 -40.93 35.48 25.02
C GLY A 8 -40.40 34.82 23.74
N ALA A 9 -39.64 35.51 22.88
CA ALA A 9 -39.20 34.94 21.60
C ALA A 9 -37.70 34.62 21.48
N THR A 10 -36.85 35.10 22.40
CA THR A 10 -35.39 35.02 22.24
C THR A 10 -34.76 33.75 22.83
N GLY A 11 -35.37 33.13 23.85
CA GLY A 11 -34.79 31.97 24.55
C GLY A 11 -34.94 30.62 23.84
N THR A 12 -35.90 30.49 22.91
CA THR A 12 -36.15 29.24 22.20
C THR A 12 -35.15 29.00 21.07
N GLY A 13 -34.75 30.05 20.35
CA GLY A 13 -33.77 29.97 19.26
C GLY A 13 -32.38 29.56 19.74
N GLU A 14 -31.91 30.09 20.88
CA GLU A 14 -30.60 29.73 21.44
C GLU A 14 -30.55 28.26 21.88
N ALA A 15 -31.63 27.75 22.47
CA ALA A 15 -31.73 26.36 22.89
C ALA A 15 -31.75 25.39 21.69
N GLU A 16 -32.49 25.73 20.63
CA GLU A 16 -32.53 24.96 19.39
C GLU A 16 -31.18 24.95 18.67
N HIS A 17 -30.48 26.08 18.62
CA HIS A 17 -29.13 26.16 18.06
C HIS A 17 -28.11 25.35 18.87
N ALA A 18 -28.17 25.40 20.21
CA ALA A 18 -27.31 24.61 21.07
C ALA A 18 -27.57 23.10 20.94
N LEU A 19 -28.83 22.69 20.80
CA LEU A 19 -29.20 21.30 20.54
C LEU A 19 -28.71 20.84 19.15
N ALA A 20 -28.91 21.66 18.12
CA ALA A 20 -28.43 21.38 16.76
C ALA A 20 -26.91 21.24 16.71
N ALA A 21 -26.17 22.09 17.43
CA ALA A 21 -24.71 21.99 17.56
C ALA A 21 -24.29 20.70 18.27
N ARG A 22 -24.94 20.33 19.38
CA ARG A 22 -24.68 19.07 20.08
C ARG A 22 -25.00 17.84 19.24
N LEU A 23 -26.07 17.87 18.45
CA LEU A 23 -26.45 16.80 17.53
C LEU A 23 -25.49 16.71 16.35
N ALA A 24 -25.02 17.83 15.80
CA ALA A 24 -24.00 17.86 14.76
C ALA A 24 -22.67 17.31 15.28
N GLU A 25 -22.30 17.67 16.52
CA GLU A 25 -21.10 17.16 17.17
C GLU A 25 -21.23 15.66 17.52
N GLN A 26 -22.38 15.20 17.99
CA GLN A 26 -22.67 13.78 18.19
C GLN A 26 -22.66 12.99 16.88
N ARG A 27 -23.26 13.53 15.80
CA ARG A 27 -23.21 12.92 14.47
C ARG A 27 -21.78 12.89 13.92
N ALA A 28 -21.01 13.97 14.09
CA ALA A 28 -19.60 14.01 13.71
C ALA A 28 -18.79 12.97 14.49
N ARG A 29 -18.99 12.88 15.82
CA ARG A 29 -18.35 11.88 16.68
C ARG A 29 -18.77 10.45 16.32
N ALA A 30 -20.02 10.23 15.91
CA ALA A 30 -20.52 8.93 15.45
C ALA A 30 -19.90 8.54 14.09
N ILE A 31 -19.81 9.49 13.14
CA ILE A 31 -19.12 9.29 11.85
C ILE A 31 -17.62 9.01 12.06
N LEU A 32 -17.00 9.69 13.02
CA LEU A 32 -15.61 9.47 13.45
C LEU A 32 -15.43 8.20 14.29
N GLY A 33 -16.51 7.53 14.71
CA GLY A 33 -16.46 6.32 15.53
C GLY A 33 -15.98 6.54 16.97
N LEU A 34 -16.10 7.75 17.50
CA LEU A 34 -15.64 8.14 18.85
C LEU A 34 -16.65 7.80 19.97
N HIS A 35 -17.82 7.26 19.64
CA HIS A 35 -18.89 6.98 20.61
C HIS A 35 -19.31 5.51 20.64
N VAL A 36 -18.34 4.61 20.59
CA VAL A 36 -18.57 3.20 20.90
C VAL A 36 -17.84 2.91 22.20
N GLU A 37 -18.59 2.86 23.30
CA GLU A 37 -18.12 2.09 24.46
C GLU A 37 -17.95 0.67 23.95
N HIS A 38 -16.71 0.30 23.67
CA HIS A 38 -16.34 -1.03 23.25
C HIS A 38 -16.56 -1.95 24.44
N GLU A 39 -17.76 -2.54 24.54
CA GLU A 39 -17.87 -3.85 25.14
C GLU A 39 -16.97 -4.76 24.30
N ALA A 40 -15.76 -4.99 24.80
CA ALA A 40 -14.71 -5.68 24.08
C ALA A 40 -15.17 -7.11 23.86
N LEU A 41 -15.74 -7.38 22.68
CA LEU A 41 -16.09 -8.74 22.30
C LEU A 41 -14.80 -9.59 22.41
N PRO A 42 -14.85 -10.74 23.12
CA PRO A 42 -13.68 -11.57 23.32
C PRO A 42 -13.08 -11.97 21.98
N VAL A 43 -11.82 -11.59 21.76
CA VAL A 43 -11.11 -11.85 20.51
C VAL A 43 -10.84 -13.34 20.37
N ASP A 44 -11.31 -13.96 19.28
CA ASP A 44 -10.99 -15.37 19.00
C ASP A 44 -9.47 -15.53 18.79
N PRO A 45 -8.76 -16.28 19.66
CA PRO A 45 -7.31 -16.47 19.54
C PRO A 45 -6.91 -17.17 18.23
N LYS A 46 -7.80 -17.95 17.60
CA LYS A 46 -7.54 -18.61 16.31
C LYS A 46 -7.46 -17.60 15.18
N LEU A 47 -8.41 -16.65 15.10
CA LEU A 47 -8.42 -15.59 14.09
C LEU A 47 -7.17 -14.70 14.22
N ARG A 48 -6.81 -14.37 15.45
CA ARG A 48 -5.60 -13.59 15.74
C ARG A 48 -4.32 -14.31 15.29
N THR A 49 -4.23 -15.61 15.55
CA THR A 49 -3.10 -16.44 15.13
C THR A 49 -3.03 -16.55 13.61
N ALA A 50 -4.17 -16.80 12.94
CA ALA A 50 -4.28 -16.82 11.49
C ALA A 50 -3.84 -15.48 10.87
N ARG A 51 -4.26 -14.34 11.44
CA ARG A 51 -3.82 -13.02 10.98
C ARG A 51 -2.32 -12.84 11.16
N SER A 52 -1.75 -13.31 12.27
CA SER A 52 -0.31 -13.27 12.49
C SER A 52 0.46 -14.05 11.43
N LEU A 53 -0.02 -15.24 11.08
CA LEU A 53 0.58 -16.08 10.04
C LEU A 53 0.46 -15.41 8.67
N ALA A 54 -0.71 -14.86 8.32
CA ALA A 54 -0.91 -14.14 7.07
C ALA A 54 0.07 -12.96 6.93
N LEU A 55 0.28 -12.17 8.00
CA LEU A 55 1.25 -11.08 7.99
C LEU A 55 2.70 -11.56 7.86
N GLN A 56 3.05 -12.73 8.42
CA GLN A 56 4.39 -13.32 8.28
C GLN A 56 4.63 -13.85 6.85
N VAL A 57 3.64 -14.55 6.28
CA VAL A 57 3.69 -14.99 4.88
C VAL A 57 3.84 -13.78 3.96
N LEU A 58 3.03 -12.73 4.17
CA LEU A 58 3.11 -11.49 3.40
C LEU A 58 4.47 -10.80 3.55
N ALA A 59 5.08 -10.82 4.74
CA ALA A 59 6.43 -10.29 4.93
C ALA A 59 7.49 -11.08 4.12
N ILE A 60 7.35 -12.41 4.05
CA ILE A 60 8.23 -13.26 3.24
C ILE A 60 8.02 -12.99 1.74
N GLU A 61 6.77 -12.87 1.29
CA GLU A 61 6.45 -12.51 -0.09
C GLU A 61 7.06 -11.14 -0.46
N VAL A 62 6.95 -10.14 0.41
CA VAL A 62 7.58 -8.83 0.22
C VAL A 62 9.10 -8.94 0.19
N LEU A 63 9.73 -9.76 1.03
CA LEU A 63 11.16 -10.00 0.97
C LEU A 63 11.57 -10.60 -0.38
N VAL A 64 10.82 -11.59 -0.88
CA VAL A 64 11.05 -12.18 -2.21
C VAL A 64 10.90 -11.12 -3.30
N LEU A 65 9.88 -10.25 -3.23
CA LEU A 65 9.68 -9.14 -4.16
C LEU A 65 10.86 -8.14 -4.13
N VAL A 66 11.35 -7.78 -2.95
CA VAL A 66 12.48 -6.86 -2.83
C VAL A 66 13.74 -7.48 -3.44
N VAL A 67 14.08 -8.71 -3.07
CA VAL A 67 15.29 -9.38 -3.57
C VAL A 67 15.22 -9.58 -5.09
N SER A 68 14.10 -10.07 -5.60
CA SER A 68 13.91 -10.25 -7.04
C SER A 68 13.83 -8.93 -7.80
N GLY A 69 13.22 -7.88 -7.23
CA GLY A 69 13.15 -6.55 -7.84
C GLY A 69 14.53 -5.89 -7.96
N VAL A 70 15.34 -5.97 -6.90
CA VAL A 70 16.75 -5.52 -6.92
C VAL A 70 17.54 -6.29 -7.98
N TYR A 71 17.40 -7.61 -8.03
CA TYR A 71 18.04 -8.42 -9.07
C TYR A 71 17.63 -7.95 -10.48
N LEU A 72 16.33 -7.76 -10.72
CA LEU A 72 15.84 -7.35 -12.04
C LEU A 72 16.35 -5.97 -12.44
N TYR A 73 16.46 -5.03 -11.52
CA TYR A 73 17.00 -3.71 -11.83
C TYR A 73 18.43 -3.76 -12.39
N PHE A 74 19.29 -4.62 -11.82
CA PHE A 74 20.70 -4.71 -12.21
C PHE A 74 20.99 -5.76 -13.29
N ALA A 75 20.17 -6.83 -13.38
CA ALA A 75 20.50 -8.02 -14.15
C ALA A 75 19.42 -8.44 -15.16
N TYR A 76 18.32 -7.69 -15.28
CA TYR A 76 17.30 -7.99 -16.29
C TYR A 76 17.86 -7.80 -17.71
N ARG A 77 17.66 -8.82 -18.56
CA ARG A 77 18.06 -8.78 -19.97
C ARG A 77 16.83 -8.99 -20.86
N PRO A 78 16.49 -8.03 -21.73
CA PRO A 78 15.40 -8.22 -22.69
C PRO A 78 15.72 -9.36 -23.63
N ALA A 79 14.70 -10.13 -24.02
CA ALA A 79 14.84 -11.26 -24.94
C ALA A 79 14.19 -10.93 -26.28
N SER A 80 14.85 -11.31 -27.38
CA SER A 80 14.30 -11.18 -28.74
C SER A 80 13.33 -12.32 -29.11
N SER A 81 13.35 -13.41 -28.34
CA SER A 81 12.48 -14.58 -28.48
C SER A 81 11.99 -15.03 -27.11
N TYR A 82 10.73 -15.49 -27.05
CA TYR A 82 10.14 -16.07 -25.83
C TYR A 82 10.41 -17.56 -25.66
N ASP A 83 10.98 -18.24 -26.67
CA ASP A 83 11.35 -19.66 -26.56
C ASP A 83 12.56 -19.79 -25.63
N PRO A 84 12.41 -20.39 -24.44
CA PRO A 84 13.52 -20.53 -23.51
C PRO A 84 14.64 -21.35 -24.14
N SER A 85 14.35 -22.40 -24.92
CA SER A 85 15.34 -23.38 -25.36
C SER A 85 16.52 -22.76 -26.11
N VAL A 86 16.30 -21.64 -26.80
CA VAL A 86 17.29 -20.90 -27.57
C VAL A 86 17.95 -19.72 -26.81
N LEU A 87 17.48 -19.39 -25.60
CA LEU A 87 17.99 -18.26 -24.83
C LEU A 87 19.30 -18.59 -24.09
N PRO A 88 20.29 -17.67 -24.09
CA PRO A 88 21.46 -17.78 -23.24
C PRO A 88 21.08 -17.91 -21.76
N PRO A 89 21.84 -18.68 -20.94
CA PRO A 89 21.47 -18.96 -19.54
C PRO A 89 21.16 -17.71 -18.71
N ALA A 90 21.95 -16.65 -18.87
CA ALA A 90 21.80 -15.44 -18.08
C ALA A 90 20.56 -14.61 -18.48
N VAL A 91 20.12 -14.70 -19.75
CA VAL A 91 18.86 -14.10 -20.21
C VAL A 91 17.70 -14.90 -19.63
N ARG A 92 17.73 -16.23 -19.78
CA ARG A 92 16.72 -17.13 -19.23
C ARG A 92 16.50 -16.91 -17.73
N LEU A 93 17.57 -16.86 -16.94
CA LEU A 93 17.50 -16.60 -15.50
C LEU A 93 16.80 -15.28 -15.19
N SER A 94 17.08 -14.20 -15.93
CA SER A 94 16.39 -12.93 -15.69
C SER A 94 14.88 -12.99 -15.94
N HIS A 95 14.45 -13.73 -16.97
CA HIS A 95 13.03 -13.94 -17.26
C HIS A 95 12.35 -14.88 -16.25
N ASP A 96 13.08 -15.86 -15.72
CA ASP A 96 12.58 -16.72 -14.64
C ASP A 96 12.40 -15.91 -13.35
N VAL A 97 13.37 -15.08 -12.97
CA VAL A 97 13.23 -14.17 -11.81
C VAL A 97 12.09 -13.18 -12.01
N GLN A 98 11.90 -12.65 -13.23
CA GLN A 98 10.78 -11.76 -13.54
C GLN A 98 9.43 -12.46 -13.41
N ARG A 99 9.34 -13.73 -13.83
CA ARG A 99 8.14 -14.56 -13.64
C ARG A 99 7.86 -14.81 -12.16
N ILE A 100 8.88 -15.15 -11.38
CA ILE A 100 8.76 -15.32 -9.92
C ILE A 100 8.28 -14.01 -9.29
N HIS A 101 8.92 -12.87 -9.61
CA HIS A 101 8.54 -11.55 -9.09
C HIS A 101 7.06 -11.23 -9.38
N ARG A 102 6.61 -11.41 -10.62
CA ARG A 102 5.20 -11.19 -10.99
C ARG A 102 4.24 -12.12 -10.26
N LEU A 103 4.57 -13.42 -10.18
CA LEU A 103 3.74 -14.40 -9.49
C LEU A 103 3.63 -14.06 -7.99
N THR A 104 4.76 -13.76 -7.34
CA THR A 104 4.80 -13.34 -5.94
C THR A 104 4.01 -12.05 -5.72
N ALA A 105 4.01 -11.11 -6.67
CA ALA A 105 3.25 -9.86 -6.54
C ALA A 105 1.73 -10.12 -6.52
N VAL A 106 1.25 -11.03 -7.36
CA VAL A 106 -0.16 -11.45 -7.35
C VAL A 106 -0.53 -12.17 -6.05
N LEU A 107 0.36 -13.06 -5.58
CA LEU A 107 0.16 -13.76 -4.31
C LEU A 107 0.12 -12.78 -3.12
N ALA A 108 1.03 -11.80 -3.07
CA ALA A 108 1.07 -10.78 -2.04
C ALA A 108 -0.23 -9.95 -1.96
N VAL A 109 -0.84 -9.63 -3.11
CA VAL A 109 -2.17 -9.01 -3.14
C VAL A 109 -3.20 -9.92 -2.48
N GLY A 110 -3.26 -11.19 -2.88
CA GLY A 110 -4.18 -12.17 -2.28
C GLY A 110 -4.00 -12.33 -0.77
N THR A 111 -2.75 -12.52 -0.31
CA THR A 111 -2.40 -12.66 1.11
C THR A 111 -2.75 -11.40 1.90
N SER A 112 -2.54 -10.20 1.34
CA SER A 112 -2.92 -8.94 1.98
C SER A 112 -4.44 -8.78 2.15
N VAL A 113 -5.23 -9.25 1.18
CA VAL A 113 -6.71 -9.29 1.27
C VAL A 113 -7.15 -10.23 2.38
N VAL A 114 -6.55 -11.43 2.46
CA VAL A 114 -6.81 -12.37 3.55
C VAL A 114 -6.48 -11.74 4.91
N ALA A 115 -5.35 -11.05 5.04
CA ALA A 115 -4.98 -10.35 6.28
C ALA A 115 -6.01 -9.28 6.67
N GLY A 116 -6.54 -8.52 5.70
CA GLY A 116 -7.61 -7.54 5.89
C GLY A 116 -8.93 -8.18 6.32
N ILE A 117 -9.35 -9.27 5.70
CA ILE A 117 -10.55 -10.03 6.07
C ILE A 117 -10.43 -10.57 7.49
N LEU A 118 -9.27 -11.14 7.85
CA LEU A 118 -9.02 -11.65 9.20
C LEU A 118 -9.03 -10.52 10.25
N LEU A 119 -8.54 -9.33 9.91
CA LEU A 119 -8.66 -8.16 10.79
C LEU A 119 -10.12 -7.78 11.02
N VAL A 120 -10.94 -7.76 9.97
CA VAL A 120 -12.37 -7.48 10.04
C VAL A 120 -13.10 -8.55 10.86
N ALA A 121 -12.79 -9.83 10.66
CA ALA A 121 -13.38 -10.93 11.42
C ALA A 121 -12.98 -10.88 12.91
N GLU A 122 -11.75 -10.48 13.22
CA GLU A 122 -11.24 -10.38 14.59
C GLU A 122 -11.84 -9.21 15.37
N LYS A 123 -11.99 -8.05 14.73
CA LYS A 123 -12.32 -6.78 15.42
C LYS A 123 -13.65 -6.15 15.03
N GLY A 124 -14.31 -6.66 14.00
CA GLY A 124 -15.44 -6.01 13.35
C GLY A 124 -15.05 -4.75 12.57
N ILE A 125 -15.95 -4.28 11.70
CA ILE A 125 -15.86 -2.94 11.10
C ILE A 125 -16.74 -2.00 11.89
N VAL A 126 -16.13 -1.24 12.79
CA VAL A 126 -16.82 -0.19 13.55
C VAL A 126 -16.17 1.16 13.21
N GLY A 127 -16.78 1.88 12.27
CA GLY A 127 -16.30 3.18 11.79
C GLY A 127 -15.26 3.14 10.65
N TRP A 128 -15.06 4.29 10.00
CA TRP A 128 -14.21 4.44 8.81
C TRP A 128 -12.74 4.04 9.05
N HIS A 129 -12.20 4.31 10.24
CA HIS A 129 -10.79 4.02 10.55
C HIS A 129 -10.48 2.51 10.51
N ARG A 130 -11.42 1.64 10.91
CA ARG A 130 -11.25 0.18 10.85
C ARG A 130 -11.31 -0.33 9.42
N LEU A 131 -12.24 0.20 8.63
CA LEU A 131 -12.33 -0.11 7.21
C LEU A 131 -11.03 0.29 6.50
N ALA A 132 -10.54 1.51 6.74
CA ALA A 132 -9.29 2.01 6.20
C ALA A 132 -8.10 1.11 6.59
N GLU A 133 -8.02 0.66 7.85
CA GLU A 133 -6.98 -0.28 8.29
C GLU A 133 -7.04 -1.60 7.50
N ALA A 134 -8.22 -2.19 7.34
CA ALA A 134 -8.42 -3.45 6.64
C ALA A 134 -8.10 -3.39 5.13
N VAL A 135 -8.40 -2.27 4.47
CA VAL A 135 -8.19 -2.13 3.02
C VAL A 135 -6.82 -1.55 2.65
N SER A 136 -6.12 -0.91 3.59
CA SER A 136 -4.85 -0.22 3.31
C SER A 136 -3.76 -1.12 2.71
N LEU A 137 -3.54 -2.31 3.28
CA LEU A 137 -2.54 -3.26 2.77
C LEU A 137 -2.90 -3.80 1.37
N PRO A 138 -4.14 -4.27 1.11
CA PRO A 138 -4.60 -4.61 -0.24
C PRO A 138 -4.42 -3.50 -1.26
N LEU A 139 -4.76 -2.26 -0.90
CA LEU A 139 -4.63 -1.12 -1.82
C LEU A 139 -3.18 -0.81 -2.14
N LEU A 140 -2.28 -0.84 -1.15
CA LEU A 140 -0.85 -0.66 -1.36
C LEU A 140 -0.26 -1.77 -2.24
N ALA A 141 -0.59 -3.03 -1.94
CA ALA A 141 -0.12 -4.17 -2.72
C ALA A 141 -0.64 -4.14 -4.17
N GLY A 142 -1.93 -3.81 -4.36
CA GLY A 142 -2.55 -3.67 -5.67
C GLY A 142 -1.95 -2.52 -6.48
N ALA A 143 -1.71 -1.37 -5.85
CA ALA A 143 -1.04 -0.24 -6.49
C ALA A 143 0.40 -0.59 -6.88
N ALA A 144 1.15 -1.28 -6.01
CA ALA A 144 2.50 -1.76 -6.33
C ALA A 144 2.49 -2.75 -7.50
N LEU A 145 1.52 -3.68 -7.55
CA LEU A 145 1.34 -4.61 -8.67
C LEU A 145 1.06 -3.87 -9.98
N ILE A 146 0.09 -2.96 -9.99
CA ILE A 146 -0.29 -2.20 -11.19
C ILE A 146 0.89 -1.38 -11.69
N THR A 147 1.54 -0.63 -10.80
CA THR A 147 2.71 0.18 -11.18
C THR A 147 3.85 -0.68 -11.70
N GLY A 148 4.12 -1.85 -11.09
CA GLY A 148 5.18 -2.77 -11.53
C GLY A 148 4.94 -3.39 -12.91
N VAL A 149 3.67 -3.65 -13.27
CA VAL A 149 3.28 -4.12 -14.61
C VAL A 149 3.40 -3.01 -15.65
N LEU A 150 3.14 -1.76 -15.27
CA LEU A 150 3.23 -0.61 -16.17
C LEU A 150 4.67 -0.12 -16.41
N LEU A 151 5.64 -0.57 -15.61
CA LEU A 151 7.04 -0.24 -15.84
C LEU A 151 7.53 -0.87 -17.15
N PRO A 152 8.07 -0.10 -18.10
CA PRO A 152 8.66 -0.64 -19.31
C PRO A 152 10.04 -1.22 -18.98
N TRP A 153 10.05 -2.44 -18.42
CA TRP A 153 11.25 -3.15 -17.96
C TRP A 153 12.35 -3.24 -19.03
N ASP A 154 11.98 -3.39 -20.30
CA ASP A 154 12.95 -3.43 -21.40
C ASP A 154 13.66 -2.07 -21.59
N GLN A 155 12.95 -0.95 -21.41
CA GLN A 155 13.55 0.39 -21.46
C GLN A 155 14.39 0.69 -20.21
N LEU A 156 13.96 0.22 -19.03
CA LEU A 156 14.76 0.30 -17.80
C LEU A 156 16.09 -0.47 -17.93
N ALA A 157 16.08 -1.63 -18.60
CA ALA A 157 17.27 -2.45 -18.82
C ALA A 157 18.32 -1.75 -19.67
N LEU A 158 17.89 -1.06 -20.74
CA LEU A 158 18.81 -0.30 -21.59
C LEU A 158 19.50 0.82 -20.81
N TRP A 159 18.74 1.49 -19.93
CA TRP A 159 19.29 2.52 -19.05
C TRP A 159 20.25 1.96 -18.00
N SER A 160 19.95 0.80 -17.38
CA SER A 160 20.83 0.23 -16.35
C SER A 160 22.17 -0.25 -16.90
N VAL A 161 22.22 -0.73 -18.16
CA VAL A 161 23.46 -1.07 -18.86
C VAL A 161 24.33 0.18 -19.07
N GLU A 162 23.73 1.27 -19.57
CA GLU A 162 24.45 2.53 -19.82
C GLU A 162 25.04 3.11 -18.52
N VAL A 163 24.23 3.15 -17.45
CA VAL A 163 24.67 3.62 -16.12
C VAL A 163 25.74 2.69 -15.49
N GLY A 164 25.65 1.38 -15.70
CA GLY A 164 26.61 0.41 -15.18
C GLY A 164 27.97 0.43 -15.87
N THR A 165 28.02 0.88 -17.14
CA THR A 165 29.26 1.01 -17.91
C THR A 165 29.95 2.36 -17.73
N ASP A 166 29.21 3.39 -17.30
CA ASP A 166 29.68 4.78 -17.23
C ASP A 166 29.98 5.24 -15.78
N ILE A 167 30.36 4.31 -14.89
CA ILE A 167 30.74 4.61 -13.49
C ILE A 167 32.14 5.25 -13.39
N LYS A 168 32.52 6.06 -14.39
CA LYS A 168 33.59 7.06 -14.28
C LYS A 168 32.97 8.43 -14.05
N GLY A 169 32.45 8.62 -12.83
CA GLY A 169 32.11 9.93 -12.29
C GLY A 169 30.62 10.28 -12.32
N TYR A 170 29.98 10.22 -11.15
CA TYR A 170 28.81 11.04 -10.78
C TYR A 170 27.71 11.24 -11.84
N GLY A 171 27.09 10.15 -12.29
CA GLY A 171 25.91 10.17 -13.17
C GLY A 171 24.58 10.60 -12.53
N PHE A 172 24.58 11.11 -11.29
CA PHE A 172 23.35 11.64 -10.67
C PHE A 172 22.97 13.03 -11.20
N LEU A 173 23.91 13.76 -11.85
CA LEU A 173 23.73 15.18 -12.21
C LEU A 173 23.74 15.51 -13.72
N PHE A 174 23.89 14.54 -14.62
CA PHE A 174 23.91 14.83 -16.05
C PHE A 174 22.56 14.54 -16.74
N GLY A 175 22.02 15.60 -17.32
CA GLY A 175 20.73 15.66 -17.99
C GLY A 175 20.75 15.31 -19.47
N ASP A 176 19.54 14.95 -19.92
CA ASP A 176 18.96 15.21 -21.24
C ASP A 176 19.74 14.77 -22.48
N ARG A 177 19.63 13.47 -22.86
CA ARG A 177 19.38 13.09 -24.26
C ARG A 177 19.13 11.59 -24.58
N VAL A 178 18.54 10.79 -23.69
CA VAL A 178 18.06 9.45 -24.11
C VAL A 178 16.54 9.45 -24.21
N ARG A 179 16.05 9.48 -25.46
CA ARG A 179 14.63 9.36 -25.82
C ARG A 179 14.39 7.92 -26.24
N PHE A 180 13.57 7.19 -25.51
CA PHE A 180 13.21 5.83 -25.87
C PHE A 180 11.87 5.82 -26.59
N VAL A 181 11.85 5.30 -27.82
CA VAL A 181 10.63 5.12 -28.62
C VAL A 181 9.94 3.84 -28.17
N LEU A 182 8.67 3.93 -27.77
CA LEU A 182 7.81 2.75 -27.62
C LEU A 182 7.32 2.26 -28.99
N LEU A 183 7.00 0.97 -29.08
CA LEU A 183 6.16 0.43 -30.16
C LEU A 183 4.81 1.17 -30.17
N GLY A 184 4.64 2.09 -31.13
CA GLY A 184 3.50 3.02 -31.20
C GLY A 184 3.89 4.48 -31.46
N GLY A 185 5.19 4.83 -31.43
CA GLY A 185 5.68 6.16 -31.81
C GLY A 185 5.63 7.21 -30.68
N SER A 186 5.15 6.86 -29.48
CA SER A 186 5.21 7.73 -28.31
C SER A 186 6.58 7.63 -27.62
N GLU A 187 7.27 8.77 -27.51
CA GLU A 187 8.53 8.87 -26.76
C GLU A 187 8.24 8.93 -25.24
N ILE A 188 8.82 8.02 -24.46
CA ILE A 188 8.85 8.18 -22.99
C ILE A 188 10.14 8.90 -22.61
N SER A 189 10.01 9.99 -21.84
CA SER A 189 11.17 10.69 -21.30
C SER A 189 11.81 9.88 -20.17
N LEU A 190 13.13 9.98 -20.05
CA LEU A 190 13.87 9.36 -18.95
C LEU A 190 13.36 9.83 -17.56
N GLY A 191 12.90 11.08 -17.46
CA GLY A 191 12.30 11.61 -16.24
C GLY A 191 11.00 10.88 -15.86
N ALA A 192 10.14 10.57 -16.84
CA ALA A 192 8.91 9.81 -16.59
C ALA A 192 9.22 8.37 -16.16
N LEU A 193 10.19 7.73 -16.81
CA LEU A 193 10.68 6.38 -16.45
C LEU A 193 11.16 6.30 -15.00
N ARG A 194 12.03 7.24 -14.61
CA ARG A 194 12.59 7.34 -13.26
C ARG A 194 11.50 7.60 -12.22
N SER A 195 10.56 8.49 -12.51
CA SER A 195 9.46 8.82 -11.61
C SER A 195 8.53 7.62 -11.42
N GLY A 196 8.22 6.88 -12.49
CA GLY A 196 7.44 5.64 -12.42
C GLY A 196 8.12 4.58 -11.54
N PHE A 197 9.43 4.38 -11.73
CA PHE A 197 10.21 3.45 -10.92
C PHE A 197 10.27 3.87 -9.44
N ALA A 198 10.52 5.16 -9.17
CA ALA A 198 10.54 5.70 -7.82
C ALA A 198 9.18 5.54 -7.11
N GLY A 199 8.08 5.80 -7.82
CA GLY A 199 6.72 5.58 -7.32
C GLY A 199 6.47 4.12 -6.94
N HIS A 200 6.89 3.18 -7.79
CA HIS A 200 6.80 1.75 -7.49
C HIS A 200 7.60 1.37 -6.24
N LEU A 201 8.82 1.89 -6.08
CA LEU A 201 9.64 1.67 -4.88
C LEU A 201 8.98 2.23 -3.62
N ILE A 202 8.42 3.44 -3.68
CA ILE A 202 7.72 4.07 -2.55
C ILE A 202 6.53 3.22 -2.11
N LEU A 203 5.74 2.71 -3.06
CA LEU A 203 4.61 1.84 -2.76
C LEU A 203 5.07 0.53 -2.10
N SER A 204 6.12 -0.10 -2.61
CA SER A 204 6.69 -1.33 -2.05
C SER A 204 7.24 -1.14 -0.64
N VAL A 205 7.95 -0.03 -0.39
CA VAL A 205 8.43 0.33 0.96
C VAL A 205 7.26 0.61 1.89
N GLY A 206 6.25 1.34 1.42
CA GLY A 206 5.02 1.63 2.17
C GLY A 206 4.30 0.34 2.60
N LEU A 207 4.21 -0.64 1.71
CA LEU A 207 3.67 -1.97 2.01
C LEU A 207 4.48 -2.66 3.12
N GLY A 208 5.82 -2.68 3.00
CA GLY A 208 6.71 -3.26 4.02
C GLY A 208 6.57 -2.61 5.40
N VAL A 209 6.50 -1.27 5.44
CA VAL A 209 6.26 -0.50 6.68
C VAL A 209 4.88 -0.83 7.26
N GLY A 210 3.83 -0.90 6.41
CA GLY A 210 2.48 -1.26 6.84
C GLY A 210 2.43 -2.63 7.52
N ILE A 211 3.09 -3.64 6.93
CA ILE A 211 3.20 -4.99 7.51
C ILE A 211 3.93 -4.95 8.85
N PHE A 212 5.06 -4.24 8.93
CA PHE A 212 5.83 -4.10 10.18
C PHE A 212 5.00 -3.46 11.30
N LEU A 213 4.29 -2.37 10.98
CA LEU A 213 3.41 -1.69 11.94
C LEU A 213 2.26 -2.59 12.38
N GLY A 214 1.62 -3.32 11.46
CA GLY A 214 0.57 -4.29 11.75
C GLY A 214 1.06 -5.40 12.69
N ALA A 215 2.23 -5.98 12.41
CA ALA A 215 2.85 -6.99 13.26
C ALA A 215 3.24 -6.45 14.64
N ARG A 216 3.77 -5.23 14.71
CA ARG A 216 4.13 -4.58 15.99
C ARG A 216 2.90 -4.27 16.84
N ARG A 217 1.81 -3.79 16.24
CA ARG A 217 0.52 -3.57 16.92
C ARG A 217 -0.02 -4.89 17.48
N LEU A 218 0.00 -5.95 16.68
CA LEU A 218 -0.43 -7.29 17.08
C LEU A 218 0.34 -7.80 18.30
N ARG A 219 1.65 -7.56 18.39
CA ARG A 219 2.50 -8.02 19.51
C ARG A 219 2.25 -7.26 20.81
N ARG A 220 1.85 -5.99 20.72
CA ARG A 220 1.63 -5.10 21.88
C ARG A 220 0.30 -5.31 22.58
N THR A 221 -0.70 -5.83 21.88
CA THR A 221 -2.01 -6.16 22.46
C THR A 221 -2.00 -7.59 23.03
N GLY A 222 -2.53 -7.79 24.24
CA GLY A 222 -2.80 -9.09 24.85
C GLY A 222 -3.89 -9.87 24.10
N PRO A 223 -4.09 -11.16 24.41
CA PRO A 223 -5.19 -11.97 23.86
C PRO A 223 -6.58 -11.39 24.14
N ASP A 224 -6.70 -10.66 25.24
CA ASP A 224 -7.82 -9.94 25.82
C ASP A 224 -7.93 -8.48 25.33
N GLY A 225 -7.02 -8.02 24.46
CA GLY A 225 -7.02 -6.65 23.94
C GLY A 225 -6.34 -5.60 24.83
N THR A 226 -5.88 -5.97 26.04
CA THR A 226 -5.15 -5.07 26.96
C THR A 226 -3.70 -4.84 26.49
N PRO A 227 -3.09 -3.66 26.73
CA PRO A 227 -1.67 -3.46 26.44
C PRO A 227 -0.81 -4.41 27.29
N ARG A 228 0.12 -5.13 26.68
CA ARG A 228 1.16 -5.86 27.44
C ARG A 228 2.19 -4.84 27.97
N ALA A 229 2.36 -4.84 29.30
CA ALA A 229 3.36 -4.03 30.01
C ALA A 229 4.80 -4.33 29.53
#